data_AF-A0A6I5NTV8-F1
#
_entry.id   AF-A0A6I5NTV8-F1
#
_cell.length_a   1.000
_cell.length_b   1.000
_cell.length_c   1.000
_cell.angle_alpha   90.00
_cell.angle_beta   90.00
_cell.angle_gamma   90.00
#
_symmetry.space_group_name_H-M   'P 1'
#
loop_
_entity.id
_entity.type
_entity.pdbx_description
1 polymer ?
#
loop_
_entity_poly.entity_id
_entity_poly.type
_entity_poly.pdbx_seq_one_letter_code
_entity_poly.pdbx_strand_id
1 'polypeptide(L)' 'MTQESVKVLTIGLRMTSDGQLSYFGLDDVNDMIAGGKRVIEIKEGDALMTKTETQDGKINLKLSGFSVTVLIDE' A
#
# COMPACT_ATOMS: atom_id res chain seq x y z
N MET A 1 14.03 -28.62 4.52
CA MET A 1 13.18 -27.43 4.44
C MET A 1 13.71 -26.58 3.31
N THR A 2 13.10 -26.64 2.14
CA THR A 2 13.40 -25.72 1.05
C THR A 2 12.96 -24.34 1.50
N GLN A 3 13.88 -23.38 1.45
CA GLN A 3 13.58 -21.98 1.71
C GLN A 3 12.65 -21.55 0.56
N GLU A 4 11.34 -21.55 0.80
CA GLU A 4 10.40 -20.94 -0.15
C GLU A 4 10.83 -19.49 -0.29
N SER A 5 11.21 -19.11 -1.51
CA SER A 5 11.54 -17.72 -1.81
C SER A 5 10.26 -16.91 -1.68
N VAL A 6 10.33 -15.79 -0.98
CA VAL A 6 9.18 -14.92 -0.69
C VAL A 6 9.48 -13.55 -1.28
N LYS A 7 8.55 -13.05 -2.09
CA LYS A 7 8.58 -11.68 -2.58
C LYS A 7 7.74 -10.79 -1.68
N VAL A 8 8.29 -9.63 -1.35
CA VAL A 8 7.64 -8.63 -0.49
C VAL A 8 7.27 -7.42 -1.35
N LEU A 9 5.99 -7.08 -1.38
CA LEU A 9 5.44 -5.96 -2.15
C LEU A 9 4.68 -5.01 -1.24
N THR A 10 4.82 -3.70 -1.46
CA THR A 10 3.98 -2.70 -0.79
C THR A 10 2.89 -2.26 -1.76
N ILE A 11 1.64 -2.41 -1.34
CA ILE A 11 0.48 -1.95 -2.09
C ILE A 11 -0.29 -0.95 -1.24
N GLY A 12 -1.21 -0.22 -1.87
CA GLY A 12 -2.11 0.62 -1.12
C GLY A 12 -2.98 1.50 -1.98
N LEU A 13 -3.57 2.48 -1.31
CA LEU A 13 -4.49 3.43 -1.88
C LEU A 13 -4.09 4.84 -1.47
N ARG A 14 -4.26 5.79 -2.40
CA ARG A 14 -4.10 7.22 -2.20
C ARG A 14 -5.35 7.94 -2.67
N MET A 15 -5.82 8.86 -1.85
CA MET A 15 -6.81 9.87 -2.18
C MET A 15 -6.10 11.08 -2.77
N THR A 16 -6.43 11.42 -4.00
CA THR A 16 -5.96 12.64 -4.67
C THR A 16 -6.68 13.86 -4.12
N SER A 17 -6.15 15.05 -4.42
CA SER A 17 -6.69 16.33 -3.92
C SER A 17 -8.12 16.63 -4.41
N ASP A 18 -8.51 16.08 -5.55
CA ASP A 18 -9.87 16.16 -6.11
C ASP A 18 -10.82 15.09 -5.53
N GLY A 19 -10.34 14.26 -4.60
CA GLY A 19 -11.12 13.22 -3.93
C GLY A 19 -11.18 11.89 -4.66
N GLN A 20 -10.49 11.72 -5.78
CA GLN A 20 -10.40 10.42 -6.45
C GLN A 20 -9.50 9.44 -5.69
N LEU A 21 -9.74 8.15 -5.91
CA LEU A 21 -8.95 7.07 -5.36
C LEU A 21 -8.01 6.53 -6.43
N SER A 22 -6.73 6.41 -6.10
CA SER A 22 -5.71 5.75 -6.91
C SER A 22 -5.07 4.62 -6.11
N TYR A 23 -4.85 3.49 -6.75
CA TYR A 23 -4.17 2.35 -6.13
C TYR A 23 -2.74 2.27 -6.65
N PHE A 24 -1.84 1.71 -5.85
CA PHE A 24 -0.46 1.46 -6.25
C PHE A 24 -0.03 0.05 -5.85
N GLY A 25 0.88 -0.55 -6.63
CA GLY A 25 1.41 -1.90 -6.42
C GLY A 25 0.42 -3.04 -6.62
N LEU A 26 -0.87 -2.75 -6.87
CA LEU A 26 -1.89 -3.78 -7.12
C LEU A 26 -1.62 -4.57 -8.41
N ASP A 27 -1.15 -3.91 -9.46
CA ASP A 27 -0.91 -4.57 -10.75
C ASP A 27 0.16 -5.67 -10.60
N ASP A 28 1.27 -5.38 -9.90
CA ASP A 28 2.32 -6.36 -9.64
C ASP A 28 1.81 -7.58 -8.84
N VAL A 29 0.97 -7.33 -7.82
CA VAL A 29 0.36 -8.39 -7.02
C VAL A 29 -0.60 -9.22 -7.88
N ASN A 30 -1.43 -8.58 -8.69
CA ASN A 30 -2.40 -9.24 -9.55
C ASN A 30 -1.71 -10.09 -10.61
N ASP A 31 -0.65 -9.58 -11.24
CA ASP A 31 0.13 -10.30 -12.24
C ASP A 31 0.79 -11.55 -11.65
N MET A 32 1.30 -11.46 -10.42
CA MET A 32 1.85 -12.62 -9.72
C MET A 32 0.79 -13.67 -9.40
N ILE A 33 -0.38 -13.25 -8.92
CA ILE A 33 -1.51 -14.16 -8.65
C ILE A 33 -1.99 -14.82 -9.94
N ALA A 34 -2.09 -14.05 -11.03
CA ALA A 34 -2.43 -14.57 -12.36
C ALA A 34 -1.39 -15.58 -12.87
N GLY A 35 -0.12 -15.41 -12.49
CA GLY A 35 0.97 -16.36 -12.73
C GLY A 35 0.95 -17.61 -11.83
N GLY A 36 -0.06 -17.78 -10.99
CA GLY A 36 -0.22 -18.96 -10.12
C GLY A 36 0.48 -18.84 -8.76
N LYS A 37 1.01 -17.66 -8.41
CA LYS A 37 1.56 -17.40 -7.08
C LYS A 37 0.45 -17.14 -6.07
N ARG A 38 0.78 -17.27 -4.79
CA ARG A 38 -0.18 -17.17 -3.68
C ARG A 38 0.29 -16.13 -2.67
N VAL A 39 -0.67 -15.34 -2.20
CA VAL A 39 -0.46 -14.47 -1.05
C VAL A 39 -0.31 -15.34 0.20
N ILE A 40 0.83 -15.21 0.87
CA ILE A 40 1.16 -15.89 2.12
C ILE A 40 0.61 -15.10 3.30
N GLU A 41 0.81 -13.77 3.28
CA GLU A 41 0.52 -12.90 4.40
C GLU A 41 0.26 -11.46 3.92
N ILE A 42 -0.62 -10.75 4.65
CA ILE A 42 -0.80 -9.30 4.52
C ILE A 42 -0.52 -8.68 5.88
N LYS A 43 0.45 -7.78 5.93
CA LYS A 43 0.85 -7.05 7.13
C LYS A 43 0.33 -5.63 7.10
N GLU A 44 0.04 -5.11 8.28
CA GLU A 44 -0.20 -3.69 8.48
C GLU A 44 0.94 -2.86 7.89
N GLY A 45 0.59 -1.72 7.33
CA GLY A 45 1.55 -0.75 6.81
C GLY A 45 1.26 0.63 7.37
N ASP A 46 1.44 1.65 6.56
CA ASP A 46 1.40 3.03 7.00
C ASP A 46 0.09 3.72 6.66
N ALA A 47 -0.32 4.68 7.50
CA ALA A 47 -1.32 5.66 7.11
C ALA A 47 -0.64 6.80 6.32
N LEU A 48 -1.21 7.16 5.18
CA LEU A 48 -0.75 8.30 4.39
C LEU A 48 -1.54 9.53 4.81
N MET A 49 -0.84 10.61 5.13
CA MET A 49 -1.42 11.86 5.57
C MET A 49 -0.97 13.00 4.66
N THR A 50 -1.91 13.83 4.22
CA THR A 50 -1.61 15.05 3.48
C THR A 50 -1.71 16.25 4.40
N LYS A 51 -0.67 17.08 4.40
CA LYS A 51 -0.71 18.40 5.04
C LYS A 51 -1.65 19.31 4.26
N THR A 52 -2.67 19.83 4.94
CA THR A 52 -3.71 20.68 4.31
C THR A 52 -3.48 22.16 4.58
N GLU A 53 -3.02 22.52 5.79
CA GLU A 53 -2.80 23.91 6.17
C GLU A 53 -1.75 24.03 7.29
N THR A 54 -1.23 25.23 7.49
CA THR A 54 -0.56 25.63 8.73
C THR A 54 -1.15 26.95 9.21
N GLN A 55 -1.79 26.94 10.36
CA GLN A 55 -2.35 28.13 10.99
C GLN A 55 -1.82 28.25 12.42
N ASP A 56 -1.26 29.40 12.77
CA ASP A 56 -0.69 29.69 14.10
C ASP A 56 0.30 28.62 14.61
N GLY A 57 1.13 28.08 13.70
CA GLY A 57 2.11 27.03 14.00
C GLY A 57 1.51 25.62 14.16
N LYS A 58 0.19 25.44 14.02
CA LYS A 58 -0.46 24.13 14.04
C LYS A 58 -0.54 23.56 12.63
N ILE A 59 -0.21 22.28 12.50
CA ILE A 59 -0.28 21.54 11.23
C ILE A 59 -1.61 20.79 11.17
N ASN A 60 -2.42 21.08 10.17
CA ASN A 60 -3.62 20.31 9.88
C ASN A 60 -3.29 19.17 8.91
N LEU A 61 -3.54 17.94 9.36
CA LEU A 61 -3.31 16.73 8.59
C LEU A 61 -4.65 16.08 8.22
N LYS A 62 -4.77 15.62 6.97
CA LYS A 62 -5.91 14.85 6.49
C LYS A 62 -5.44 13.46 6.09
N LEU A 63 -6.15 12.42 6.51
CA LEU A 63 -5.92 11.06 6.00
C LEU A 63 -6.12 11.06 4.49
N SER A 64 -5.09 10.65 3.77
CA SER A 64 -5.03 10.64 2.31
C SER A 64 -4.71 9.26 1.74
N GLY A 65 -4.69 8.21 2.55
CA GLY A 65 -4.53 6.86 2.07
C GLY A 65 -3.90 5.93 3.08
N PHE A 66 -3.49 4.76 2.61
CA PHE A 66 -2.75 3.78 3.40
C PHE A 66 -1.86 2.91 2.51
N SER A 67 -0.90 2.23 3.12
CA SER A 67 -0.15 1.12 2.54
C SER A 67 -0.33 -0.15 3.38
N VAL A 68 -0.17 -1.30 2.74
CA VAL A 68 -0.01 -2.61 3.40
C VAL A 68 1.12 -3.35 2.71
N THR A 69 1.72 -4.30 3.42
CA THR A 69 2.77 -5.15 2.87
C THR A 69 2.19 -6.53 2.56
N VAL A 70 2.39 -7.02 1.35
CA VAL A 70 1.94 -8.32 0.86
C VAL A 70 3.16 -9.22 0.66
N LEU A 71 3.11 -10.40 1.25
CA LEU A 71 4.11 -11.45 1.06
C LEU A 71 3.52 -12.48 0.10
N ILE A 72 4.25 -12.79 -0.97
CA ILE A 72 3.83 -13.73 -2.03
C ILE A 72 4.90 -14.81 -2.19
N ASP A 73 4.48 -16.07 -2.39
CA ASP A 73 5.42 -17.16 -2.73
C ASP A 73 6.03 -16.95 -4.14
N GLU A 74 7.34 -17.18 -4.28
CA GLU A 74 8.05 -17.06 -5.56
C GLU A 74 8.11 -18.33 -6.40
#